data_AF-A0A5R9LU11-F1
#
_entry.id   AF-A0A5R9LU11-F1
#
_cell.length_a   1.000
_cell.length_b   1.000
_cell.length_c   1.000
_cell.angle_alpha   90.00
_cell.angle_beta   90.00
_cell.angle_gamma   90.00
#
_symmetry.space_group_name_H-M   'P 1'
#
loop_
_entity.id
_entity.type
_entity.pdbx_description
1 polymer ?
#
loop_
_entity_poly.entity_id
_entity_poly.type
_entity_poly.pdbx_seq_one_letter_code
_entity_poly.pdbx_strand_id
1 'polypeptide(L)'
;MLTAGALAAAALCAPAPAAADGPSERPAAIVAMGDSLTAGEGGGAYEPGLPPFGSYCHRSPNAQVPQAKPAGLGVAVNLACSGATTDDVRIGGTGRYGKPPQAEQLRTAARTYDIRTIVLNVGANDIPAAGLTITCASAYLVPGPPCSRAWNTLLPGRLSAMEPRIEKDLRDIRTVMRQTGYDDEAYDLVLQSYPSPSSGLSRYSSAQRGLQGCPFQDADFAWVHDVAFPMLSQYLERAAANVSGVRFLGLSAALQGGQVCSPGITHGGELSWGLFLDVSALSHGIGPDLVSQSLHPNAGGYRQLARCLQAFEQSPVRSAECERGTDGQPRLTATRRAIGRSPLSRNR
;
A
#
# COMPACT_ATOMS: atom_id res chain seq x y z
N MET A 1 21.71 36.59 70.10
CA MET A 1 21.10 36.98 68.81
C MET A 1 21.86 36.28 67.69
N LEU A 2 21.13 35.78 66.71
CA LEU A 2 21.44 34.62 65.86
C LEU A 2 22.68 34.75 64.96
N THR A 3 23.46 33.67 64.87
CA THR A 3 24.44 33.41 63.80
C THR A 3 23.74 32.76 62.60
N ALA A 4 23.66 33.46 61.48
CA ALA A 4 23.13 32.95 60.22
C ALA A 4 24.26 32.28 59.42
N GLY A 5 24.21 30.96 59.28
CA GLY A 5 25.09 30.19 58.39
C GLY A 5 24.58 30.26 56.95
N ALA A 6 25.44 30.70 56.02
CA ALA A 6 25.16 30.66 54.59
C ALA A 6 25.41 29.24 54.06
N LEU A 7 24.34 28.53 53.69
CA LEU A 7 24.42 27.30 52.91
C LEU A 7 24.60 27.66 51.43
N ALA A 8 25.79 27.38 50.89
CA ALA A 8 26.03 27.41 49.45
C ALA A 8 25.41 26.16 48.82
N ALA A 9 24.34 26.34 48.04
CA ALA A 9 23.76 25.28 47.23
C ALA A 9 24.67 25.01 46.03
N ALA A 10 25.37 23.88 46.03
CA ALA A 10 26.06 23.37 44.86
C ALA A 10 25.03 22.90 43.83
N ALA A 11 24.81 23.69 42.77
CA ALA A 11 24.03 23.26 41.63
C ALA A 11 24.81 22.17 40.87
N LEU A 12 24.41 20.92 41.05
CA LEU A 12 24.85 19.82 40.21
C LEU A 12 24.28 20.05 38.80
N CYS A 13 25.12 20.49 37.86
CA CYS A 13 24.80 20.40 36.43
C CYS A 13 24.60 18.91 36.09
N ALA A 14 23.36 18.51 35.84
CA ALA A 14 23.09 17.25 35.16
C ALA A 14 23.74 17.31 33.77
N PRO A 15 24.49 16.29 33.33
CA PRO A 15 24.98 16.25 31.96
C PRO A 15 23.78 16.26 31.01
N ALA A 16 23.84 17.12 30.00
CA ALA A 16 22.87 17.10 28.90
C ALA A 16 22.86 15.69 28.27
N PRO A 17 21.70 15.16 27.85
CA PRO A 17 21.69 13.92 27.09
C PRO A 17 22.56 14.11 25.85
N ALA A 18 23.53 13.21 25.67
CA ALA A 18 24.35 13.15 24.48
C ALA A 18 23.42 13.00 23.26
N ALA A 19 23.63 13.84 22.25
CA ALA A 19 23.03 13.61 20.95
C ALA A 19 23.58 12.28 20.38
N ALA A 20 22.74 11.26 20.31
CA ALA A 20 22.93 10.11 19.44
C ALA A 20 22.70 10.58 17.98
N ASP A 21 23.47 10.23 16.94
CA ASP A 21 24.61 9.34 16.77
C ASP A 21 25.40 9.76 15.51
N GLY A 22 26.65 9.29 15.38
CA GLY A 22 27.35 9.28 14.09
C GLY A 22 26.67 8.36 13.07
N PRO A 23 27.25 8.18 11.85
CA PRO A 23 26.69 7.27 10.85
C PRO A 23 26.53 5.86 11.44
N SER A 24 25.33 5.28 11.33
CA SER A 24 25.11 3.87 11.72
C SER A 24 26.08 2.97 10.96
N GLU A 25 26.71 2.03 11.66
CA GLU A 25 27.54 1.00 11.02
C GLU A 25 26.71 -0.02 10.24
N ARG A 26 25.37 -0.06 10.46
CA ARG A 26 24.47 -0.97 9.75
C ARG A 26 24.15 -0.43 8.35
N PRO A 27 23.99 -1.31 7.34
CA PRO A 27 23.55 -0.87 6.03
C PRO A 27 22.18 -0.18 6.09
N ALA A 28 22.08 0.98 5.47
CA ALA A 28 20.82 1.71 5.36
C ALA A 28 19.82 0.94 4.50
N ALA A 29 18.58 0.82 4.97
CA ALA A 29 17.54 0.01 4.33
C ALA A 29 16.18 0.71 4.21
N ILE A 30 15.45 0.32 3.17
CA ILE A 30 14.02 0.55 3.01
C ILE A 30 13.28 -0.79 3.17
N VAL A 31 12.20 -0.79 3.96
CA VAL A 31 11.40 -1.99 4.22
C VAL A 31 10.03 -1.88 3.57
N ALA A 32 9.67 -2.91 2.81
CA ALA A 32 8.36 -3.06 2.19
C ALA A 32 7.50 -4.01 3.05
N MET A 33 6.34 -3.54 3.51
CA MET A 33 5.37 -4.31 4.29
C MET A 33 3.98 -4.22 3.66
N GLY A 34 3.16 -5.23 3.90
CA GLY A 34 1.77 -5.28 3.48
C GLY A 34 1.45 -6.44 2.54
N ASP A 35 0.61 -6.19 1.54
CA ASP A 35 -0.02 -7.23 0.73
C ASP A 35 0.64 -7.49 -0.63
N SER A 36 -0.12 -8.03 -1.58
CA SER A 36 0.32 -8.40 -2.92
C SER A 36 0.86 -7.23 -3.74
N LEU A 37 0.35 -6.01 -3.54
CA LEU A 37 0.86 -4.83 -4.25
C LEU A 37 2.31 -4.54 -3.81
N THR A 38 2.57 -4.46 -2.51
CA THR A 38 3.94 -4.22 -2.02
C THR A 38 4.85 -5.42 -2.24
N ALA A 39 4.31 -6.65 -2.20
CA ALA A 39 5.07 -7.84 -2.52
C ALA A 39 5.59 -7.80 -3.97
N GLY A 40 4.81 -7.25 -4.90
CA GLY A 40 5.18 -7.12 -6.30
C GLY A 40 4.49 -8.13 -7.20
N GLU A 41 3.30 -8.59 -6.82
CA GLU A 41 2.48 -9.47 -7.64
C GLU A 41 2.19 -8.81 -9.01
N GLY A 42 2.34 -9.54 -10.11
CA GLY A 42 2.33 -9.01 -11.47
C GLY A 42 3.70 -8.52 -11.97
N GLY A 43 4.69 -8.34 -11.08
CA GLY A 43 6.05 -7.94 -11.42
C GLY A 43 6.91 -9.08 -12.01
N GLY A 44 6.50 -10.33 -11.81
CA GLY A 44 7.24 -11.53 -12.23
C GLY A 44 8.56 -11.73 -11.48
N ALA A 45 9.36 -12.71 -11.91
CA ALA A 45 10.67 -13.04 -11.31
C ALA A 45 10.61 -13.26 -9.78
N TYR A 46 9.57 -13.94 -9.30
CA TYR A 46 9.31 -14.06 -7.88
C TYR A 46 10.39 -14.85 -7.12
N GLU A 47 10.68 -14.42 -5.90
CA GLU A 47 11.57 -15.12 -4.98
C GLU A 47 11.05 -16.55 -4.67
N PRO A 48 11.93 -17.56 -4.59
CA PRO A 48 11.51 -18.90 -4.16
C PRO A 48 10.79 -18.86 -2.81
N GLY A 49 9.69 -19.61 -2.69
CA GLY A 49 8.96 -19.74 -1.43
C GLY A 49 9.54 -20.78 -0.47
N LEU A 50 8.81 -21.02 0.63
CA LEU A 50 9.17 -21.99 1.66
C LEU A 50 8.35 -23.28 1.49
N PRO A 51 8.97 -24.46 1.31
CA PRO A 51 8.22 -25.71 1.24
C PRO A 51 7.23 -25.88 2.43
N PRO A 52 6.00 -26.40 2.21
CA PRO A 52 5.43 -26.88 0.94
C PRO A 52 4.79 -25.77 0.09
N PHE A 53 4.73 -24.55 0.59
CA PHE A 53 4.17 -23.41 -0.11
C PHE A 53 5.23 -22.92 -1.11
N GLY A 54 5.21 -23.15 -2.42
CA GLY A 54 6.10 -22.45 -3.38
C GLY A 54 6.10 -20.91 -3.26
N SER A 55 6.42 -20.17 -4.32
CA SER A 55 6.54 -18.68 -4.30
C SER A 55 5.20 -17.90 -4.06
N TYR A 56 4.41 -18.24 -3.04
CA TYR A 56 3.05 -17.74 -2.81
C TYR A 56 2.98 -16.33 -2.22
N CYS A 57 4.05 -15.82 -1.61
CA CYS A 57 4.07 -14.40 -1.23
C CYS A 57 4.22 -13.47 -2.45
N HIS A 58 4.61 -13.99 -3.63
CA HIS A 58 4.86 -13.21 -4.85
C HIS A 58 5.79 -12.01 -4.65
N ARG A 59 6.83 -12.18 -3.82
CA ARG A 59 7.87 -11.16 -3.61
C ARG A 59 8.68 -11.03 -4.89
N SER A 60 8.63 -9.87 -5.54
CA SER A 60 9.30 -9.63 -6.82
C SER A 60 10.43 -8.60 -6.67
N PRO A 61 11.59 -8.82 -7.32
CA PRO A 61 12.61 -7.76 -7.47
C PRO A 61 12.11 -6.61 -8.36
N ASN A 62 11.01 -6.80 -9.09
CA ASN A 62 10.31 -5.77 -9.84
C ASN A 62 9.17 -5.11 -9.03
N ALA A 63 9.08 -5.32 -7.72
CA ALA A 63 8.14 -4.60 -6.87
C ALA A 63 8.53 -3.11 -6.71
N GLN A 64 7.62 -2.28 -6.17
CA GLN A 64 7.85 -0.84 -6.02
C GLN A 64 9.14 -0.52 -5.23
N VAL A 65 9.30 -1.08 -4.02
CA VAL A 65 10.40 -0.74 -3.11
C VAL A 65 11.77 -1.17 -3.67
N PRO A 66 11.97 -2.41 -4.15
CA PRO A 66 13.21 -2.80 -4.84
C PRO A 66 13.54 -1.93 -6.06
N GLN A 67 12.53 -1.46 -6.80
CA GLN A 67 12.73 -0.59 -7.96
C GLN A 67 12.95 0.88 -7.60
N ALA A 68 12.47 1.34 -6.44
CA ALA A 68 12.63 2.71 -5.98
C ALA A 68 14.09 3.06 -5.70
N LYS A 69 14.96 2.08 -5.37
CA LYS A 69 16.40 2.25 -5.08
C LYS A 69 16.77 3.68 -4.59
N PRO A 70 16.18 4.15 -3.47
CA PRO A 70 16.35 5.54 -3.07
C PRO A 70 17.84 5.86 -2.89
N ALA A 71 18.28 7.04 -3.32
CA ALA A 71 19.69 7.42 -3.28
C ALA A 71 20.23 7.31 -1.84
N GLY A 72 21.27 6.50 -1.65
CA GLY A 72 21.89 6.26 -0.34
C GLY A 72 21.31 5.10 0.48
N LEU A 73 20.21 4.45 0.04
CA LEU A 73 19.72 3.21 0.65
C LEU A 73 20.25 2.00 -0.13
N GLY A 74 21.12 1.22 0.52
CA GLY A 74 21.81 0.10 -0.11
C GLY A 74 20.99 -1.19 -0.17
N VAL A 75 19.95 -1.31 0.67
CA VAL A 75 19.19 -2.57 0.85
C VAL A 75 17.69 -2.33 0.81
N ALA A 76 16.99 -3.13 -0.01
CA ALA A 76 15.53 -3.25 0.03
C ALA A 76 15.14 -4.56 0.71
N VAL A 77 14.35 -4.49 1.78
CA VAL A 77 13.86 -5.66 2.51
C VAL A 77 12.36 -5.81 2.25
N ASN A 78 11.96 -6.84 1.51
CA ASN A 78 10.55 -7.09 1.22
C ASN A 78 9.95 -8.11 2.21
N LEU A 79 9.15 -7.61 3.15
CA LEU A 79 8.42 -8.41 4.14
C LEU A 79 6.97 -8.66 3.73
N ALA A 80 6.47 -7.94 2.72
CA ALA A 80 5.12 -8.06 2.22
C ALA A 80 4.82 -9.48 1.69
N CYS A 81 3.54 -9.82 1.63
CA CYS A 81 3.13 -11.15 1.18
C CYS A 81 1.74 -11.08 0.55
N SER A 82 1.58 -11.71 -0.61
CA SER A 82 0.28 -11.80 -1.28
C SER A 82 -0.82 -12.32 -0.36
N GLY A 83 -2.01 -11.73 -0.49
CA GLY A 83 -3.20 -12.01 0.31
C GLY A 83 -3.13 -11.51 1.76
N ALA A 84 -2.03 -10.91 2.22
CA ALA A 84 -1.92 -10.42 3.58
C ALA A 84 -3.05 -9.42 3.91
N THR A 85 -3.66 -9.63 5.05
CA THR A 85 -4.62 -8.74 5.72
C THR A 85 -3.90 -7.97 6.81
N THR A 86 -4.60 -7.04 7.46
CA THR A 86 -4.09 -6.37 8.66
C THR A 86 -3.68 -7.33 9.78
N ASP A 87 -4.27 -8.53 9.85
CA ASP A 87 -3.90 -9.54 10.85
C ASP A 87 -2.53 -10.19 10.58
N ASP A 88 -2.11 -10.23 9.33
CA ASP A 88 -0.81 -10.75 8.95
C ASP A 88 0.33 -9.73 9.23
N VAL A 89 -0.01 -8.46 9.46
CA VAL A 89 0.96 -7.36 9.70
C VAL A 89 1.23 -7.14 11.19
N ARG A 90 0.19 -7.17 12.03
CA ARG A 90 0.23 -6.75 13.44
C ARG A 90 1.12 -7.59 14.36
N ILE A 91 1.49 -7.00 15.50
CA ILE A 91 2.17 -7.71 16.58
C ILE A 91 1.25 -8.83 17.09
N GLY A 92 1.78 -10.05 17.19
CA GLY A 92 1.03 -11.22 17.65
C GLY A 92 -0.07 -11.67 16.69
N GLY A 93 0.00 -11.25 15.43
CA GLY A 93 -0.90 -11.70 14.36
C GLY A 93 -0.69 -13.15 13.95
N THR A 94 -1.36 -13.57 12.87
CA THR A 94 -1.30 -14.95 12.37
C THR A 94 -0.10 -15.25 11.47
N GLY A 95 0.34 -14.27 10.68
CA GLY A 95 1.33 -14.49 9.63
C GLY A 95 0.79 -15.31 8.46
N ARG A 96 1.60 -15.50 7.41
CA ARG A 96 1.13 -16.04 6.12
C ARG A 96 2.10 -17.01 5.49
N TYR A 97 1.58 -18.10 4.91
CA TYR A 97 2.35 -19.14 4.22
C TYR A 97 3.58 -19.64 5.01
N GLY A 98 3.38 -19.91 6.30
CA GLY A 98 4.44 -20.36 7.21
C GLY A 98 5.44 -19.29 7.64
N LYS A 99 5.26 -18.02 7.22
CA LYS A 99 6.04 -16.89 7.71
C LYS A 99 5.38 -16.27 8.95
N PRO A 100 6.16 -15.80 9.93
CA PRO A 100 5.61 -15.09 11.09
C PRO A 100 4.96 -13.77 10.64
N PRO A 101 4.16 -13.11 11.50
CA PRO A 101 3.58 -11.83 11.16
C PRO A 101 4.66 -10.81 10.80
N GLN A 102 4.29 -9.83 9.97
CA GLN A 102 5.29 -8.92 9.41
C GLN A 102 5.92 -8.02 10.48
N ALA A 103 5.24 -7.73 11.58
CA ALA A 103 5.82 -7.05 12.75
C ALA A 103 7.02 -7.82 13.34
N GLU A 104 6.94 -9.15 13.45
CA GLU A 104 8.05 -9.99 13.92
C GLU A 104 9.21 -10.02 12.92
N GLN A 105 8.89 -10.06 11.62
CA GLN A 105 9.91 -9.96 10.57
C GLN A 105 10.60 -8.58 10.61
N LEU A 106 9.85 -7.50 10.81
CA LEU A 106 10.36 -6.13 10.95
C LEU A 106 11.28 -6.03 12.17
N ARG A 107 10.91 -6.63 13.30
CA ARG A 107 11.74 -6.67 14.51
C ARG A 107 13.12 -7.30 14.23
N THR A 108 13.14 -8.31 13.37
CA THR A 108 14.40 -8.95 12.92
C THR A 108 15.17 -8.02 12.01
N ALA A 109 14.52 -7.43 10.99
CA ALA A 109 15.16 -6.50 10.07
C ALA A 109 15.75 -5.27 10.77
N ALA A 110 15.04 -4.70 11.74
CA ALA A 110 15.45 -3.50 12.47
C ALA A 110 16.72 -3.72 13.33
N ARG A 111 17.00 -4.96 13.74
CA ARG A 111 18.26 -5.32 14.43
C ARG A 111 19.44 -5.45 13.47
N THR A 112 19.17 -5.74 12.19
CA THR A 112 20.20 -6.00 11.17
C THR A 112 20.56 -4.75 10.38
N TYR A 113 19.56 -3.92 10.07
CA TYR A 113 19.71 -2.75 9.21
C TYR A 113 19.59 -1.45 10.00
N ASP A 114 19.92 -0.35 9.34
CA ASP A 114 19.54 1.02 9.69
C ASP A 114 18.34 1.42 8.82
N ILE A 115 17.13 1.16 9.32
CA ILE A 115 15.90 1.36 8.56
C ILE A 115 15.62 2.87 8.46
N ARG A 116 15.57 3.39 7.23
CA ARG A 116 15.28 4.79 6.94
C ARG A 116 13.85 5.04 6.46
N THR A 117 13.26 4.06 5.80
CA THR A 117 11.86 4.13 5.35
C THR A 117 11.19 2.77 5.54
N ILE A 118 9.94 2.79 5.99
CA ILE A 118 9.01 1.67 5.98
C ILE A 118 7.81 2.06 5.12
N VAL A 119 7.54 1.28 4.08
CA VAL A 119 6.37 1.44 3.21
C VAL A 119 5.36 0.36 3.55
N LEU A 120 4.15 0.76 3.93
CA LEU A 120 3.03 -0.13 4.19
C LEU A 120 1.94 0.06 3.14
N ASN A 121 1.48 -1.03 2.52
CA ASN A 121 0.23 -1.06 1.78
C ASN A 121 -0.57 -2.32 2.13
N VAL A 122 -1.67 -2.14 2.84
CA VAL A 122 -2.52 -3.23 3.33
C VAL A 122 -3.95 -2.73 3.50
N GLY A 123 -4.91 -3.65 3.55
CA GLY A 123 -6.32 -3.37 3.78
C GLY A 123 -7.23 -3.85 2.65
N ALA A 124 -6.74 -3.93 1.41
CA ALA A 124 -7.56 -4.43 0.30
C ALA A 124 -8.07 -5.86 0.55
N ASN A 125 -7.28 -6.71 1.21
CA ASN A 125 -7.67 -8.07 1.57
C ASN A 125 -8.54 -8.19 2.84
N ASP A 126 -8.65 -7.12 3.64
CA ASP A 126 -9.59 -7.04 4.76
C ASP A 126 -11.03 -6.76 4.27
N ILE A 127 -11.13 -6.29 3.04
CA ILE A 127 -12.35 -6.19 2.23
C ILE A 127 -12.35 -7.41 1.31
N PRO A 128 -13.51 -7.97 0.89
CA PRO A 128 -13.49 -9.06 -0.09
C PRO A 128 -13.17 -8.55 -1.50
N ALA A 129 -11.98 -7.97 -1.72
CA ALA A 129 -11.55 -7.35 -2.98
C ALA A 129 -11.44 -8.35 -4.14
N ALA A 130 -10.86 -9.54 -3.91
CA ALA A 130 -10.88 -10.60 -4.91
C ALA A 130 -12.33 -11.02 -5.25
N GLY A 131 -13.20 -11.08 -4.24
CA GLY A 131 -14.63 -11.32 -4.41
C GLY A 131 -15.34 -10.22 -5.21
N LEU A 132 -14.97 -8.95 -5.00
CA LEU A 132 -15.43 -7.81 -5.80
C LEU A 132 -15.03 -8.00 -7.26
N THR A 133 -13.76 -8.29 -7.55
CA THR A 133 -13.27 -8.53 -8.91
C THR A 133 -14.06 -9.65 -9.60
N ILE A 134 -14.24 -10.79 -8.94
CA ILE A 134 -15.00 -11.93 -9.46
C ILE A 134 -16.47 -11.55 -9.69
N THR A 135 -17.08 -10.82 -8.76
CA THR A 135 -18.47 -10.36 -8.87
C THR A 135 -18.67 -9.43 -10.06
N CYS A 136 -17.77 -8.46 -10.26
CA CYS A 136 -17.83 -7.54 -11.39
C CYS A 136 -17.57 -8.24 -12.73
N ALA A 137 -16.61 -9.16 -12.77
CA ALA A 137 -16.36 -9.97 -13.96
C ALA A 137 -17.57 -10.84 -14.33
N SER A 138 -18.23 -11.43 -13.33
CA SER A 138 -19.43 -12.25 -13.50
C SER A 138 -20.63 -11.42 -13.95
N ALA A 139 -20.79 -10.19 -13.44
CA ALA A 139 -21.83 -9.25 -13.85
C ALA A 139 -21.69 -8.80 -15.32
N TYR A 140 -20.49 -8.87 -15.90
CA TYR A 140 -20.29 -8.65 -17.33
C TYR A 140 -20.67 -9.89 -18.17
N LEU A 141 -20.35 -11.09 -17.69
CA LEU A 141 -20.59 -12.34 -18.42
C LEU A 141 -22.07 -12.75 -18.43
N VAL A 142 -22.77 -12.49 -17.33
CA VAL A 142 -24.19 -12.83 -17.17
C VAL A 142 -25.01 -11.54 -17.20
N PRO A 143 -26.04 -11.43 -18.07
CA PRO A 143 -26.91 -10.24 -18.12
C PRO A 143 -27.47 -9.89 -16.73
N GLY A 144 -27.17 -8.68 -16.26
CA GLY A 144 -27.57 -8.22 -14.93
C GLY A 144 -27.13 -6.79 -14.64
N PRO A 145 -27.52 -6.22 -13.48
CA PRO A 145 -27.05 -4.91 -13.07
C PRO A 145 -25.54 -4.90 -12.84
N PRO A 146 -24.86 -3.75 -13.03
CA PRO A 146 -23.43 -3.62 -12.78
C PRO A 146 -23.12 -3.86 -11.28
N CYS A 147 -21.94 -4.43 -10.98
CA CYS A 147 -21.56 -4.76 -9.60
C CYS A 147 -21.51 -3.51 -8.70
N SER A 148 -21.14 -2.38 -9.30
CA SER A 148 -21.10 -1.05 -8.68
C SER A 148 -22.40 -0.67 -7.99
N ARG A 149 -23.57 -1.10 -8.49
CA ARG A 149 -24.85 -0.80 -7.86
C ARG A 149 -24.93 -1.30 -6.41
N ALA A 150 -24.48 -2.53 -6.17
CA ALA A 150 -24.46 -3.11 -4.82
C ALA A 150 -23.29 -2.55 -4.00
N TRP A 151 -22.11 -2.50 -4.62
CA TRP A 151 -20.88 -2.12 -3.94
C TRP A 151 -20.78 -0.67 -3.55
N ASN A 152 -21.47 0.24 -4.26
CA ASN A 152 -21.56 1.64 -3.86
C ASN A 152 -22.19 1.81 -2.46
N THR A 153 -23.08 0.89 -2.07
CA THR A 153 -23.70 0.88 -0.73
C THR A 153 -22.85 0.12 0.29
N LEU A 154 -22.21 -0.98 -0.12
CA LEU A 154 -21.47 -1.86 0.79
C LEU A 154 -20.08 -1.33 1.15
N LEU A 155 -19.39 -0.71 0.19
CA LEU A 155 -17.99 -0.32 0.31
C LEU A 155 -17.72 0.63 1.50
N PRO A 156 -18.52 1.71 1.74
CA PRO A 156 -18.24 2.63 2.85
C PRO A 156 -18.22 1.94 4.23
N GLY A 157 -19.14 0.99 4.46
CA GLY A 157 -19.19 0.23 5.71
C GLY A 157 -18.00 -0.71 5.87
N ARG A 158 -17.54 -1.34 4.79
CA ARG A 158 -16.35 -2.19 4.80
C ARG A 158 -15.08 -1.38 5.07
N LEU A 159 -14.92 -0.26 4.38
CA LEU A 159 -13.78 0.65 4.60
C LEU A 159 -13.77 1.20 6.02
N SER A 160 -14.94 1.58 6.57
CA SER A 160 -15.05 2.05 7.95
C SER A 160 -14.66 0.99 8.98
N ALA A 161 -14.91 -0.29 8.69
CA ALA A 161 -14.51 -1.39 9.56
C ALA A 161 -13.03 -1.79 9.39
N MET A 162 -12.40 -1.42 8.28
CA MET A 162 -10.98 -1.66 7.98
C MET A 162 -10.09 -0.59 8.60
N GLU A 163 -10.47 0.68 8.49
CA GLU A 163 -9.70 1.86 8.95
C GLU A 163 -9.05 1.69 10.34
N PRO A 164 -9.78 1.34 11.43
CA PRO A 164 -9.17 1.21 12.76
C PRO A 164 -8.15 0.07 12.87
N ARG A 165 -8.21 -0.95 11.99
CA ARG A 165 -7.22 -2.03 11.95
C ARG A 165 -5.92 -1.55 11.33
N ILE A 166 -5.99 -0.76 10.27
CA ILE A 166 -4.82 -0.11 9.65
C ILE A 166 -4.12 0.80 10.66
N GLU A 167 -4.88 1.61 11.40
CA GLU A 167 -4.30 2.44 12.46
C GLU A 167 -3.59 1.61 13.53
N LYS A 168 -4.14 0.44 13.89
CA LYS A 168 -3.49 -0.47 14.84
C LYS A 168 -2.16 -0.97 14.27
N ASP A 169 -2.14 -1.42 13.03
CA ASP A 169 -0.91 -1.91 12.39
C ASP A 169 0.17 -0.82 12.32
N LEU A 170 -0.21 0.42 12.00
CA LEU A 170 0.71 1.57 12.03
C LEU A 170 1.28 1.82 13.43
N ARG A 171 0.46 1.75 14.48
CA ARG A 171 0.92 1.88 15.89
C ARG A 171 1.82 0.72 16.30
N ASP A 172 1.52 -0.49 15.84
CA ASP A 172 2.30 -1.70 16.10
C ASP A 172 3.68 -1.61 15.42
N ILE A 173 3.76 -1.15 14.17
CA ILE A 173 5.04 -0.91 13.48
C ILE A 173 5.90 0.07 14.28
N ARG A 174 5.34 1.22 14.71
CA ARG A 174 6.08 2.18 15.54
C ARG A 174 6.52 1.57 16.87
N THR A 175 5.69 0.70 17.46
CA THR A 175 6.05 -0.03 18.68
C THR A 175 7.21 -0.99 18.46
N VAL A 176 7.22 -1.74 17.36
CA VAL A 176 8.37 -2.59 16.99
C VAL A 176 9.64 -1.75 16.85
N MET A 177 9.57 -0.63 16.13
CA MET A 177 10.72 0.23 15.88
C MET A 177 11.32 0.79 17.18
N ARG A 178 10.49 1.31 18.09
CA ARG A 178 10.93 1.74 19.43
C ARG A 178 11.53 0.61 20.25
N GLN A 179 10.93 -0.58 20.23
CA GLN A 179 11.45 -1.77 20.93
C GLN A 179 12.82 -2.22 20.38
N THR A 180 13.16 -1.85 19.15
CA THR A 180 14.45 -2.12 18.52
C THR A 180 15.43 -0.95 18.56
N GLY A 181 15.10 0.12 19.29
CA GLY A 181 15.99 1.26 19.54
C GLY A 181 15.92 2.38 18.51
N TYR A 182 14.87 2.45 17.68
CA TYR A 182 14.66 3.57 16.77
C TYR A 182 13.78 4.63 17.43
N ASP A 183 14.25 5.88 17.39
CA ASP A 183 13.40 7.03 17.64
C ASP A 183 12.37 7.18 16.52
N ASP A 184 11.23 7.77 16.88
CA ASP A 184 10.07 7.91 16.00
C ASP A 184 10.33 8.86 14.81
N GLU A 185 11.36 9.71 14.90
CA GLU A 185 11.87 10.60 13.85
C GLU A 185 13.06 10.02 13.05
N ALA A 186 13.61 8.88 13.44
CA ALA A 186 14.79 8.30 12.78
C ALA A 186 14.48 7.64 11.41
N TYR A 187 13.19 7.40 11.13
CA TYR A 187 12.71 6.75 9.91
C TYR A 187 11.37 7.35 9.46
N ASP A 188 11.09 7.26 8.17
CA ASP A 188 9.78 7.55 7.60
C ASP A 188 8.88 6.31 7.63
N LEU A 189 7.66 6.45 8.14
CA LEU A 189 6.60 5.45 7.99
C LEU A 189 5.57 5.96 6.99
N VAL A 190 5.55 5.36 5.80
CA VAL A 190 4.68 5.73 4.68
C VAL A 190 3.56 4.70 4.52
N LEU A 191 2.30 5.10 4.72
CA LEU A 191 1.14 4.34 4.28
C LEU A 191 0.80 4.73 2.84
N GLN A 192 0.61 3.75 1.97
CA GLN A 192 0.19 3.96 0.59
C GLN A 192 -1.24 3.48 0.34
N SER A 193 -1.94 4.18 -0.55
CA SER A 193 -3.17 3.63 -1.17
C SER A 193 -2.85 2.74 -2.36
N TYR A 194 -3.85 2.40 -3.17
CA TYR A 194 -3.73 1.48 -4.29
C TYR A 194 -3.90 2.20 -5.63
N PRO A 195 -3.20 1.81 -6.69
CA PRO A 195 -3.46 2.33 -8.02
C PRO A 195 -4.75 1.78 -8.60
N SER A 196 -5.55 2.65 -9.22
CA SER A 196 -6.74 2.19 -9.94
C SER A 196 -6.33 1.31 -11.13
N PRO A 197 -6.94 0.12 -11.32
CA PRO A 197 -6.72 -0.72 -12.50
C PRO A 197 -7.55 -0.26 -13.71
N SER A 198 -8.42 0.75 -13.53
CA SER A 198 -9.34 1.30 -14.52
C SER A 198 -9.05 2.78 -14.76
N SER A 199 -9.16 3.24 -16.01
CA SER A 199 -9.18 4.67 -16.39
C SER A 199 -10.58 5.25 -16.50
N GLY A 200 -11.61 4.50 -16.08
CA GLY A 200 -13.02 4.89 -16.17
C GLY A 200 -13.68 4.51 -17.49
N LEU A 201 -12.88 4.22 -18.52
CA LEU A 201 -13.35 3.89 -19.87
C LEU A 201 -12.58 2.69 -20.44
N SER A 202 -13.17 2.03 -21.43
CA SER A 202 -12.51 0.94 -22.18
C SER A 202 -12.38 1.32 -23.65
N ARG A 203 -11.22 1.01 -24.24
CA ARG A 203 -10.98 1.11 -25.70
C ARG A 203 -11.77 0.09 -26.51
N TYR A 204 -12.29 -0.95 -25.86
CA TYR A 204 -12.99 -2.04 -26.52
C TYR A 204 -14.50 -1.93 -26.36
N SER A 205 -15.21 -2.31 -27.42
CA SER A 205 -16.66 -2.52 -27.35
C SER A 205 -16.99 -3.61 -26.33
N SER A 206 -18.19 -3.57 -25.77
CA SER A 206 -18.65 -4.54 -24.77
C SER A 206 -18.46 -5.98 -25.23
N ALA A 207 -18.69 -6.31 -26.50
CA ALA A 207 -18.54 -7.66 -27.05
C ALA A 207 -17.08 -8.18 -27.08
N GLN A 208 -16.08 -7.31 -27.07
CA GLN A 208 -14.67 -7.69 -27.21
C GLN A 208 -13.95 -7.84 -25.86
N ARG A 209 -14.44 -7.17 -24.81
CA ARG A 209 -13.74 -7.00 -23.53
C ARG A 209 -13.30 -8.28 -22.84
N GLY A 210 -14.11 -9.34 -22.89
CA GLY A 210 -13.74 -10.63 -22.31
C GLY A 210 -12.45 -11.21 -22.89
N LEU A 211 -12.26 -11.09 -24.22
CA LEU A 211 -11.06 -11.58 -24.92
C LEU A 211 -9.83 -10.69 -24.71
N GLN A 212 -10.03 -9.47 -24.17
CA GLN A 212 -8.99 -8.47 -23.99
C GLN A 212 -8.56 -8.37 -22.51
N GLY A 213 -9.01 -9.29 -21.66
CA GLY A 213 -8.66 -9.30 -20.23
C GLY A 213 -9.34 -8.20 -19.42
N CYS A 214 -10.49 -7.69 -19.84
CA CYS A 214 -11.20 -6.67 -19.05
C CYS A 214 -12.72 -6.81 -19.10
N PRO A 215 -13.27 -7.98 -18.73
CA PRO A 215 -14.70 -8.29 -18.76
C PRO A 215 -15.46 -7.50 -17.70
N PHE A 216 -15.63 -6.19 -17.87
CA PHE A 216 -16.36 -5.32 -16.95
C PHE A 216 -17.32 -4.41 -17.73
N GLN A 217 -18.46 -4.11 -17.09
CA GLN A 217 -19.44 -3.17 -17.65
C GLN A 217 -18.90 -1.73 -17.59
N ASP A 218 -19.41 -0.84 -18.45
CA ASP A 218 -19.01 0.58 -18.48
C ASP A 218 -19.20 1.27 -17.12
N ALA A 219 -20.34 1.02 -16.47
CA ALA A 219 -20.62 1.56 -15.16
C ALA A 219 -19.62 1.08 -14.09
N ASP A 220 -19.10 -0.14 -14.23
CA ASP A 220 -18.11 -0.69 -13.30
C ASP A 220 -16.71 -0.10 -13.56
N PHE A 221 -16.33 0.11 -14.83
CA PHE A 221 -15.09 0.84 -15.17
C PHE A 221 -15.09 2.24 -14.54
N ALA A 222 -16.15 3.00 -14.78
CA ALA A 222 -16.32 4.35 -14.25
C ALA A 222 -16.32 4.35 -12.72
N TRP A 223 -17.12 3.48 -12.08
CA TRP A 223 -17.21 3.41 -10.62
C TRP A 223 -15.87 3.03 -9.96
N VAL A 224 -15.11 2.10 -10.52
CA VAL A 224 -13.78 1.73 -10.00
C VAL A 224 -12.85 2.94 -9.99
N HIS A 225 -12.81 3.70 -11.10
CA HIS A 225 -11.94 4.86 -11.27
C HIS A 225 -12.40 6.08 -10.46
N ASP A 226 -13.68 6.46 -10.56
CA ASP A 226 -14.20 7.72 -10.04
C ASP A 226 -14.62 7.63 -8.56
N VAL A 227 -14.91 6.43 -8.06
CA VAL A 227 -15.53 6.24 -6.74
C VAL A 227 -14.72 5.30 -5.86
N ALA A 228 -14.53 4.04 -6.26
CA ALA A 228 -14.05 2.99 -5.36
C ALA A 228 -12.61 3.23 -4.88
N PHE A 229 -11.67 3.46 -5.81
CA PHE A 229 -10.26 3.68 -5.48
C PHE A 229 -10.01 5.04 -4.83
N PRO A 230 -10.61 6.16 -5.28
CA PRO A 230 -10.56 7.41 -4.53
C PRO A 230 -11.12 7.30 -3.11
N MET A 231 -12.23 6.58 -2.90
CA MET A 231 -12.80 6.36 -1.57
C MET A 231 -11.87 5.51 -0.70
N LEU A 232 -11.30 4.43 -1.22
CA LEU A 232 -10.28 3.64 -0.51
C LEU A 232 -9.07 4.49 -0.13
N SER A 233 -8.56 5.33 -1.05
CA SER A 233 -7.46 6.27 -0.79
C SER A 233 -7.78 7.18 0.39
N GLN A 234 -8.98 7.77 0.42
CA GLN A 234 -9.40 8.66 1.50
C GLN A 234 -9.46 7.97 2.87
N TYR A 235 -9.98 6.74 2.96
CA TYR A 235 -10.02 6.01 4.23
C TYR A 235 -8.61 5.64 4.74
N LEU A 236 -7.71 5.27 3.83
CA LEU A 236 -6.31 5.02 4.18
C LEU A 236 -5.60 6.32 4.60
N GLU A 237 -5.85 7.43 3.92
CA GLU A 237 -5.31 8.75 4.31
C GLU A 237 -5.77 9.13 5.72
N ARG A 238 -7.04 8.88 6.07
CA ARG A 238 -7.55 9.12 7.43
C ARG A 238 -6.85 8.24 8.47
N ALA A 239 -6.66 6.94 8.17
CA ALA A 239 -5.93 6.04 9.06
C ALA A 239 -4.49 6.54 9.33
N ALA A 240 -3.78 6.95 8.28
CA ALA A 240 -2.45 7.56 8.42
C ALA A 240 -2.49 8.83 9.25
N ALA A 241 -3.45 9.73 9.00
CA ALA A 241 -3.58 10.99 9.73
C ALA A 241 -3.92 10.81 11.22
N ASN A 242 -4.51 9.68 11.60
CA ASN A 242 -4.85 9.34 13.00
C ASN A 242 -3.66 8.76 13.78
N VAL A 243 -2.51 8.52 13.13
CA VAL A 243 -1.29 8.03 13.79
C VAL A 243 -0.17 9.04 13.57
N SER A 244 0.22 9.73 14.65
CA SER A 244 1.30 10.72 14.63
C SER A 244 2.58 10.17 14.01
N GLY A 245 3.23 10.98 13.18
CA GLY A 245 4.48 10.59 12.53
C GLY A 245 4.31 9.79 11.24
N VAL A 246 3.12 9.28 10.90
CA VAL A 246 2.87 8.61 9.62
C VAL A 246 2.76 9.63 8.47
N ARG A 247 3.25 9.24 7.30
CA ARG A 247 3.10 9.95 6.03
C ARG A 247 2.18 9.15 5.11
N PHE A 248 1.45 9.83 4.22
CA PHE A 248 0.52 9.17 3.30
C PHE A 248 0.86 9.49 1.83
N LEU A 249 0.89 8.45 1.00
CA LEU A 249 1.03 8.57 -0.44
C LEU A 249 -0.16 7.90 -1.14
N GLY A 250 -1.02 8.72 -1.70
CA GLY A 250 -2.13 8.29 -2.53
C GLY A 250 -1.66 7.88 -3.92
N LEU A 251 -2.16 6.74 -4.41
CA LEU A 251 -1.74 6.12 -5.67
C LEU A 251 -2.89 5.95 -6.66
N SER A 252 -4.12 6.38 -6.37
CA SER A 252 -5.29 6.06 -7.21
C SER A 252 -5.13 6.50 -8.66
N ALA A 253 -4.45 7.63 -8.89
CA ALA A 253 -4.12 8.17 -10.21
C ALA A 253 -2.67 7.88 -10.68
N ALA A 254 -1.91 7.06 -9.93
CA ALA A 254 -0.50 6.83 -10.19
C ALA A 254 -0.24 6.07 -11.50
N LEU A 255 -1.24 5.42 -12.08
CA LEU A 255 -1.15 4.71 -13.36
C LEU A 255 -1.99 5.39 -14.47
N GLN A 256 -2.36 6.66 -14.30
CA GLN A 256 -3.23 7.37 -15.24
C GLN A 256 -2.80 7.24 -16.71
N GLY A 257 -3.76 6.85 -17.55
CA GLY A 257 -3.59 6.59 -18.98
C GLY A 257 -2.88 5.27 -19.31
N GLY A 258 -2.40 4.52 -18.32
CA GLY A 258 -1.75 3.21 -18.46
C GLY A 258 -2.58 2.06 -17.89
N GLN A 259 -3.79 2.31 -17.40
CA GLN A 259 -4.65 1.29 -16.82
C GLN A 259 -5.14 0.26 -17.86
N VAL A 260 -5.64 -0.88 -17.38
CA VAL A 260 -6.13 -1.98 -18.22
C VAL A 260 -7.18 -1.49 -19.21
N CYS A 261 -7.06 -1.88 -20.48
CA CYS A 261 -8.01 -1.53 -21.54
C CYS A 261 -8.23 -0.03 -21.76
N SER A 262 -7.35 0.85 -21.28
CA SER A 262 -7.54 2.29 -21.42
C SER A 262 -7.59 2.73 -22.90
N PRO A 263 -8.41 3.74 -23.24
CA PRO A 263 -8.35 4.41 -24.54
C PRO A 263 -6.98 5.01 -24.83
N GLY A 264 -6.60 5.06 -26.10
CA GLY A 264 -5.36 5.72 -26.55
C GLY A 264 -4.08 4.90 -26.37
N ILE A 265 -4.16 3.68 -25.82
CA ILE A 265 -3.02 2.76 -25.69
C ILE A 265 -3.34 1.38 -26.27
N THR A 266 -2.30 0.64 -26.65
CA THR A 266 -2.37 -0.81 -26.94
C THR A 266 -1.99 -1.61 -25.70
N HIS A 267 -2.11 -2.95 -25.75
CA HIS A 267 -1.65 -3.82 -24.65
C HIS A 267 -0.20 -3.58 -24.24
N GLY A 268 0.69 -3.24 -25.19
CA GLY A 268 2.09 -2.93 -24.88
C GLY A 268 2.27 -1.64 -24.05
N GLY A 269 1.26 -0.77 -24.01
CA GLY A 269 1.24 0.44 -23.19
C GLY A 269 0.57 0.27 -21.82
N GLU A 270 0.02 -0.90 -21.52
CA GLU A 270 -0.62 -1.16 -20.22
C GLU A 270 0.43 -1.29 -19.12
N LEU A 271 0.15 -0.68 -17.97
CA LEU A 271 0.97 -0.70 -16.76
C LEU A 271 0.42 -1.66 -15.70
N SER A 272 -0.74 -2.25 -15.96
CA SER A 272 -1.35 -3.31 -15.14
C SER A 272 -1.75 -4.47 -16.02
N TRP A 273 -1.75 -5.68 -15.46
CA TRP A 273 -2.29 -6.84 -16.14
C TRP A 273 -3.81 -6.80 -16.19
N GLY A 274 -4.36 -7.30 -17.29
CA GLY A 274 -5.79 -7.60 -17.37
C GLY A 274 -6.21 -8.69 -16.37
N LEU A 275 -7.51 -8.94 -16.31
CA LEU A 275 -8.07 -10.10 -15.63
C LEU A 275 -7.68 -11.38 -16.39
N PHE A 276 -7.05 -12.31 -15.68
CA PHE A 276 -6.86 -13.68 -16.12
C PHE A 276 -7.23 -14.64 -15.00
N LEU A 277 -7.80 -15.78 -15.39
CA LEU A 277 -8.17 -16.83 -14.46
C LEU A 277 -7.07 -17.89 -14.48
N ASP A 278 -6.36 -18.04 -13.36
CA ASP A 278 -5.42 -19.14 -13.19
C ASP A 278 -6.18 -20.43 -12.84
N VAL A 279 -6.59 -21.16 -13.88
CA VAL A 279 -7.32 -22.42 -13.73
C VAL A 279 -6.50 -23.50 -13.00
N SER A 280 -5.17 -23.37 -12.91
CA SER A 280 -4.34 -24.30 -12.14
C SER A 280 -4.54 -24.11 -10.63
N ALA A 281 -4.91 -22.90 -10.20
CA ALA A 281 -5.23 -22.58 -8.82
C ALA A 281 -6.54 -23.22 -8.32
N LEU A 282 -7.40 -23.74 -9.22
CA LEU A 282 -8.62 -24.49 -8.83
C LEU A 282 -8.31 -25.72 -7.97
N SER A 283 -7.13 -26.30 -8.10
CA SER A 283 -6.65 -27.40 -7.24
C SER A 283 -6.55 -27.02 -5.76
N HIS A 284 -6.56 -25.72 -5.45
CA HIS A 284 -6.54 -25.14 -4.10
C HIS A 284 -7.90 -24.55 -3.68
N GLY A 285 -8.95 -24.77 -4.49
CA GLY A 285 -10.30 -24.24 -4.27
C GLY A 285 -10.61 -22.98 -5.08
N ILE A 286 -11.86 -22.50 -4.98
CA ILE A 286 -12.27 -21.21 -5.57
C ILE A 286 -11.93 -20.11 -4.56
N GLY A 287 -10.91 -19.29 -4.87
CA GLY A 287 -10.41 -18.27 -3.95
C GLY A 287 -9.58 -17.19 -4.65
N PRO A 288 -8.95 -16.27 -3.89
CA PRO A 288 -8.14 -15.18 -4.43
C PRO A 288 -7.04 -15.63 -5.41
N ASP A 289 -6.50 -16.83 -5.18
CA ASP A 289 -5.47 -17.43 -6.03
C ASP A 289 -5.93 -17.63 -7.49
N LEU A 290 -7.24 -17.80 -7.74
CA LEU A 290 -7.81 -17.97 -9.07
C LEU A 290 -7.66 -16.72 -9.95
N VAL A 291 -7.55 -15.55 -9.34
CA VAL A 291 -7.32 -14.26 -10.03
C VAL A 291 -5.98 -13.66 -9.63
N SER A 292 -5.05 -14.49 -9.12
CA SER A 292 -3.70 -14.07 -8.79
C SER A 292 -3.09 -13.30 -9.96
N GLN A 293 -2.42 -12.20 -9.66
CA GLN A 293 -1.78 -11.24 -10.58
C GLN A 293 -2.73 -10.44 -11.47
N SER A 294 -4.03 -10.77 -11.50
CA SER A 294 -5.03 -9.98 -12.23
C SER A 294 -5.12 -8.57 -11.66
N LEU A 295 -5.22 -7.58 -12.54
CA LEU A 295 -5.39 -6.16 -12.19
C LEU A 295 -4.26 -5.56 -11.35
N HIS A 296 -3.19 -6.31 -11.08
CA HIS A 296 -1.98 -5.80 -10.45
C HIS A 296 -1.11 -5.05 -11.45
N PRO A 297 -0.26 -4.11 -10.98
CA PRO A 297 0.75 -3.52 -11.82
C PRO A 297 1.68 -4.59 -12.41
N ASN A 298 2.06 -4.40 -13.68
CA ASN A 298 3.16 -5.16 -14.25
C ASN A 298 4.51 -4.49 -13.89
N ALA A 299 5.63 -5.04 -14.34
CA ALA A 299 6.95 -4.47 -14.06
C ALA A 299 7.08 -2.98 -14.46
N GLY A 300 6.39 -2.56 -15.53
CA GLY A 300 6.32 -1.16 -15.95
C GLY A 300 5.48 -0.29 -15.02
N GLY A 301 4.34 -0.80 -14.54
CA GLY A 301 3.53 -0.14 -13.52
C GLY A 301 4.28 0.03 -12.20
N TYR A 302 4.97 -1.01 -11.72
CA TYR A 302 5.80 -0.87 -10.52
C TYR A 302 6.94 0.14 -10.68
N ARG A 303 7.51 0.31 -11.88
CA ARG A 303 8.45 1.42 -12.15
C ARG A 303 7.80 2.78 -11.97
N GLN A 304 6.54 2.93 -12.38
CA GLN A 304 5.80 4.18 -12.17
C GLN A 304 5.50 4.41 -10.68
N LEU A 305 5.07 3.38 -9.95
CA LEU A 305 4.86 3.48 -8.51
C LEU A 305 6.17 3.80 -7.77
N ALA A 306 7.30 3.24 -8.22
CA ALA A 306 8.61 3.51 -7.66
C ALA A 306 9.00 4.99 -7.84
N ARG A 307 8.73 5.57 -9.01
CA ARG A 307 8.91 7.02 -9.26
C ARG A 307 8.03 7.88 -8.34
N CYS A 308 6.77 7.48 -8.09
CA CYS A 308 5.91 8.17 -7.12
C CYS A 308 6.50 8.15 -5.71
N LEU A 309 6.98 6.98 -5.25
CA LEU A 309 7.59 6.85 -3.93
C LEU A 309 8.86 7.70 -3.81
N GLN A 310 9.76 7.64 -4.79
CA GLN A 310 10.98 8.46 -4.82
C GLN A 310 10.68 9.96 -4.74
N ALA A 311 9.72 10.44 -5.55
CA ALA A 311 9.32 11.84 -5.53
C ALA A 311 8.74 12.24 -4.16
N PHE A 312 8.02 11.31 -3.51
CA PHE A 312 7.39 11.57 -2.22
C PHE A 312 8.41 11.60 -1.08
N GLU A 313 9.35 10.66 -1.05
CA GLU A 313 10.45 10.64 -0.08
C GLU A 313 11.30 11.92 -0.14
N GLN A 314 11.52 12.46 -1.35
CA GLN A 314 12.25 13.72 -1.55
C GLN A 314 11.44 14.98 -1.21
N SER A 315 10.13 14.84 -0.97
CA SER A 315 9.24 15.96 -0.70
C SER A 315 9.03 16.14 0.81
N PRO A 316 8.96 17.39 1.33
CA PRO A 316 8.65 17.64 2.73
C PRO A 316 7.16 17.41 3.08
N VAL A 317 6.31 17.11 2.09
CA VAL A 317 4.87 16.94 2.30
C VAL A 317 4.58 15.67 3.09
N ARG A 318 3.64 15.79 4.03
CA ARG A 318 3.20 14.68 4.90
C ARG A 318 2.15 13.80 4.23
N SER A 319 1.36 14.37 3.33
CA SER A 319 0.30 13.68 2.58
C SER A 319 0.23 14.23 1.15
N ALA A 320 0.19 13.35 0.15
CA ALA A 320 0.07 13.73 -1.24
C ALA A 320 -0.58 12.63 -2.09
N GLU A 321 -1.26 13.02 -3.16
CA GLU A 321 -1.68 12.13 -4.24
C GLU A 321 -0.62 12.15 -5.36
N CYS A 322 -0.22 10.97 -5.85
CA CYS A 322 0.60 10.83 -7.03
C CYS A 322 -0.25 10.58 -8.27
N GLU A 323 -0.03 11.40 -9.29
CA GLU A 323 -0.62 11.24 -10.62
C GLU A 323 0.47 10.95 -11.65
N ARG A 324 0.19 10.05 -12.60
CA ARG A 324 1.04 9.92 -13.78
C ARG A 324 0.70 11.02 -14.79
N GLY A 325 1.66 11.90 -15.05
CA GLY A 325 1.55 12.90 -16.09
C GLY A 325 1.48 12.31 -17.49
N THR A 326 1.03 13.12 -18.44
CA THR A 326 0.99 12.78 -19.87
C THR A 326 2.37 12.47 -20.47
N ASP A 327 3.43 13.00 -19.85
CA ASP A 327 4.85 12.73 -20.12
C ASP A 327 5.35 11.43 -19.45
N GLY A 328 4.49 10.73 -18.70
CA GLY A 328 4.84 9.55 -17.93
C GLY A 328 5.62 9.80 -16.64
N GLN A 329 5.79 11.07 -16.25
CA GLN A 329 6.46 11.45 -15.00
C GLN A 329 5.46 11.52 -13.84
N PRO A 330 5.88 11.20 -12.60
CA PRO A 330 5.01 11.38 -11.44
C PRO A 330 4.79 12.87 -11.15
N ARG A 331 3.58 13.23 -10.73
CA ARG A 331 3.23 14.56 -10.23
C ARG A 331 2.60 14.39 -8.86
N LEU A 332 3.18 15.06 -7.86
CA LEU A 332 2.66 15.02 -6.49
C LEU A 332 1.80 16.25 -6.23
N THR A 333 0.58 16.02 -5.78
CA THR A 333 -0.31 17.08 -5.30
C THR A 333 -0.50 16.90 -3.80
N ALA A 334 -0.02 17.85 -3.02
CA ALA A 334 -0.21 17.84 -1.57
C ALA A 334 -1.71 17.85 -1.25
N THR A 335 -2.18 16.90 -0.44
CA THR A 335 -3.57 16.87 0.00
C THR A 335 -3.71 17.82 1.18
N ARG A 336 -4.52 18.88 1.01
CA ARG A 336 -4.90 19.75 2.13
C ARG A 336 -6.03 19.07 2.86
N ARG A 337 -5.85 18.83 4.16
CA ARG A 337 -6.89 18.33 5.06
C ARG A 337 -8.18 19.14 4.82
N ALA A 338 -9.24 18.50 4.32
CA ALA A 338 -10.59 19.02 4.53
C ALA A 338 -10.86 18.84 6.02
N ILE A 339 -10.54 19.85 6.83
CA ILE A 339 -10.98 19.90 8.22
C ILE A 339 -12.51 19.94 8.17
N GLY A 340 -13.14 18.79 8.43
CA GLY A 340 -14.55 18.65 8.76
C GLY A 340 -15.56 19.18 7.73
N ARG A 341 -15.86 18.39 6.70
CA ARG A 341 -17.25 18.30 6.20
C ARG A 341 -17.56 16.87 5.81
N SER A 342 -18.31 16.17 6.66
CA SER A 342 -19.08 15.00 6.24
C SER A 342 -19.91 15.37 5.01
N PRO A 343 -19.80 14.67 3.87
CA PRO A 343 -20.75 14.79 2.78
C PRO A 343 -21.98 13.94 3.11
N LEU A 344 -22.64 14.22 4.24
CA LEU A 344 -23.93 13.61 4.61
C LEU A 344 -24.75 14.66 5.36
N SER A 345 -25.22 15.67 4.63
CA SER A 345 -26.38 16.50 5.00
C SER A 345 -26.53 17.67 4.00
N ARG A 346 -27.20 17.40 2.87
CA ARG A 346 -28.17 18.33 2.26
C ARG A 346 -29.34 17.47 1.76
N ASN A 347 -30.21 17.06 2.68
CA ASN A 347 -31.51 17.66 3.01
C ASN A 347 -32.49 17.73 1.83
N ARG A 348 -33.55 16.92 2.02
CA ARG A 348 -34.97 17.13 1.68
C ARG A 348 -35.38 17.10 0.22
#